data_AF-A0A7W7I5Y5-F1
#
_entry.id   AF-A0A7W7I5Y5-F1
#
_cell.length_a   1.000
_cell.length_b   1.000
_cell.length_c   1.000
_cell.angle_alpha   90.00
_cell.angle_beta   90.00
_cell.angle_gamma   90.00
#
_symmetry.space_group_name_H-M   'P 1'
#
loop_
_entity.id
_entity.type
_entity.pdbx_description
1 polymer ?
#
loop_
_entity_poly.entity_id
_entity_poly.type
_entity_poly.pdbx_seq_one_letter_code
_entity_poly.pdbx_strand_id
1 'polypeptide(L)'
;MLLPLATYAAAGIWLAAIDLHVQRLPSKAIAAAAAGWGSLIAAAAVASGQPGLAATAGVSAVVLGLAQLALALLAPRQLGMGDVRLAALCGLLLGTHGWATVALGAALPWLLGGCVREFVLSHRV
;
A
#
# COMPACT_ATOMS: atom_id res chain seq x y z
N MET A 1 -0.03 -14.86 -12.48
CA MET A 1 0.31 -13.79 -11.52
C MET A 1 -0.39 -12.44 -11.79
N LEU A 2 -1.25 -12.30 -12.83
CA LEU A 2 -1.96 -11.03 -13.11
C LEU A 2 -3.28 -10.87 -12.34
N LEU A 3 -3.87 -11.98 -11.88
CA LEU A 3 -5.13 -12.00 -11.12
C LEU A 3 -5.09 -11.18 -9.80
N PRO A 4 -4.01 -11.22 -8.98
CA PRO A 4 -3.89 -10.39 -7.79
C PRO A 4 -3.77 -8.91 -8.12
N LEU A 5 -3.07 -8.55 -9.20
CA LEU A 5 -2.90 -7.16 -9.63
C LEU A 5 -4.20 -6.55 -10.16
N ALA A 6 -4.98 -7.32 -10.92
CA ALA A 6 -6.26 -6.86 -11.44
C ALA A 6 -7.29 -6.62 -10.32
N THR A 7 -7.34 -7.54 -9.35
CA THR A 7 -8.22 -7.41 -8.17
C THR A 7 -7.74 -6.30 -7.23
N TYR A 8 -6.43 -6.08 -7.11
CA TYR A 8 -5.85 -4.93 -6.43
C TYR A 8 -6.29 -3.60 -7.04
N ALA A 9 -6.14 -3.47 -8.36
CA ALA A 9 -6.51 -2.25 -9.07
C ALA A 9 -8.01 -1.95 -8.95
N ALA A 10 -8.87 -2.97 -9.10
CA ALA A 10 -10.30 -2.82 -8.93
C ALA A 10 -10.68 -2.42 -7.49
N ALA A 11 -10.10 -3.07 -6.49
CA ALA A 11 -10.31 -2.73 -5.09
C ALA A 11 -9.79 -1.32 -4.75
N GLY A 12 -8.64 -0.94 -5.31
CA GLY A 12 -8.05 0.39 -5.15
C GLY A 12 -8.90 1.50 -5.74
N ILE A 13 -9.48 1.31 -6.93
CA ILE A 13 -10.41 2.27 -7.55
C ILE A 13 -11.67 2.42 -6.68
N TRP A 14 -12.21 1.31 -6.17
CA TRP A 14 -13.40 1.31 -5.33
C TRP A 14 -13.15 1.98 -3.97
N LEU A 15 -11.98 1.71 -3.36
CA LEU A 15 -11.51 2.36 -2.15
C LEU A 15 -11.27 3.86 -2.37
N ALA A 16 -10.68 4.27 -3.50
CA ALA A 16 -10.48 5.68 -3.83
C ALA A 16 -11.81 6.42 -3.99
N ALA A 17 -12.83 5.79 -4.60
CA ALA A 17 -14.16 6.36 -4.70
C ALA A 17 -14.82 6.56 -3.33
N ILE A 18 -14.66 5.59 -2.42
CA ILE A 18 -15.14 5.70 -1.03
C ILE A 18 -14.34 6.73 -0.24
N ASP A 19 -13.03 6.78 -0.43
CA ASP A 19 -12.15 7.69 0.28
C ASP A 19 -12.47 9.15 -0.09
N LEU A 20 -12.75 9.40 -1.38
CA LEU A 20 -13.26 10.68 -1.88
C LEU A 20 -14.65 11.04 -1.32
N HIS A 21 -15.52 10.06 -1.05
CA HIS A 21 -16.87 10.30 -0.55
C HIS A 21 -16.98 10.41 0.97
N VAL A 22 -16.15 9.69 1.72
CA VAL A 22 -16.35 9.45 3.16
C VAL A 22 -15.16 9.95 4.00
N GLN A 23 -14.00 10.24 3.39
CA GLN A 23 -12.76 10.67 4.08
C GLN A 23 -12.39 9.74 5.26
N ARG A 24 -12.80 8.47 5.20
CA ARG A 24 -12.60 7.46 6.23
C ARG A 24 -12.31 6.14 5.55
N LEU A 25 -11.02 5.79 5.44
CA LEU A 25 -10.60 4.46 5.02
C LEU A 25 -11.21 3.40 5.98
N PRO A 26 -12.18 2.58 5.53
CA PRO A 26 -12.89 1.66 6.41
C PRO A 26 -11.93 0.54 6.83
N SER A 27 -11.51 0.57 8.10
CA SER A 27 -10.48 -0.34 8.63
C SER A 27 -10.83 -1.83 8.45
N LYS A 28 -12.13 -2.16 8.39
CA LYS A 28 -12.63 -3.51 8.11
C LYS A 28 -12.28 -3.99 6.70
N ALA A 29 -12.33 -3.10 5.70
CA ALA A 29 -11.99 -3.45 4.32
C ALA A 29 -10.48 -3.71 4.17
N ILE A 30 -9.65 -2.89 4.81
CA ILE A 30 -8.19 -3.10 4.81
C ILE A 30 -7.83 -4.41 5.51
N ALA A 31 -8.49 -4.71 6.64
CA ALA A 31 -8.28 -5.97 7.34
C ALA A 31 -8.73 -7.18 6.50
N ALA A 32 -9.88 -7.09 5.82
CA ALA A 32 -10.35 -8.13 4.93
C ALA A 32 -9.41 -8.34 3.72
N ALA A 33 -8.90 -7.26 3.12
CA ALA A 33 -7.93 -7.32 2.04
C ALA A 33 -6.59 -7.93 2.50
N ALA A 34 -6.10 -7.53 3.68
CA ALA A 34 -4.88 -8.09 4.27
C ALA A 34 -5.02 -9.59 4.53
N ALA A 35 -6.17 -10.03 5.06
CA ALA A 35 -6.45 -11.44 5.28
C ALA A 35 -6.53 -12.22 3.94
N GLY A 36 -7.23 -11.68 2.95
CA GLY A 36 -7.38 -12.31 1.63
C GLY A 36 -6.06 -12.42 0.87
N TRP A 37 -5.26 -11.35 0.82
CA TRP A 37 -3.97 -11.39 0.13
C TRP A 37 -2.91 -12.14 0.92
N GLY A 38 -2.89 -12.01 2.25
CA GLY A 38 -1.99 -12.78 3.10
C GLY A 38 -2.21 -14.29 2.95
N SER A 39 -3.46 -14.74 2.91
CA SER A 39 -3.79 -16.15 2.68
C SER A 39 -3.41 -16.62 1.28
N LEU A 40 -3.66 -15.82 0.24
CA LEU A 40 -3.22 -16.14 -1.13
C LEU A 40 -1.70 -16.22 -1.26
N ILE A 41 -0.96 -15.31 -0.61
CA ILE A 41 0.50 -15.28 -0.63
C ILE A 41 1.07 -16.46 0.15
N ALA A 42 0.48 -16.81 1.29
CA ALA A 42 0.85 -18.01 2.04
C ALA A 42 0.61 -19.28 1.22
N ALA A 43 -0.55 -19.40 0.56
CA ALA A 43 -0.85 -20.51 -0.32
C ALA A 43 0.14 -20.59 -1.50
N ALA A 44 0.49 -19.45 -2.10
CA ALA A 44 1.48 -19.38 -3.18
C ALA A 44 2.88 -19.79 -2.70
N ALA A 45 3.30 -19.39 -1.50
CA ALA A 45 4.59 -19.75 -0.92
C ALA A 45 4.70 -21.26 -0.66
N VAL A 46 3.62 -21.89 -0.18
CA VAL A 46 3.53 -23.35 0.00
C VAL A 46 3.58 -24.06 -1.35
N ALA A 47 2.77 -23.62 -2.32
CA ALA A 47 2.71 -24.23 -3.65
C ALA A 47 4.01 -24.12 -4.45
N SER A 48 4.78 -23.05 -4.24
CA SER A 48 6.07 -22.81 -4.91
C SER A 48 7.28 -23.35 -4.14
N GLY A 49 7.09 -23.86 -2.91
CA GLY A 49 8.18 -24.33 -2.04
C GLY A 49 9.13 -23.22 -1.59
N GLN A 50 8.73 -21.95 -1.68
CA GLN A 50 9.57 -20.78 -1.39
C GLN A 50 9.04 -20.00 -0.18
N PRO A 51 9.38 -20.41 1.05
CA PRO A 51 8.93 -19.71 2.26
C PRO A 51 9.44 -18.26 2.33
N GLY A 52 10.56 -17.97 1.67
CA GLY A 52 11.13 -16.62 1.60
C GLY A 52 10.20 -15.58 0.96
N LEU A 53 9.26 -16.00 0.11
CA LEU A 53 8.30 -15.08 -0.53
C LEU A 53 7.30 -14.53 0.49
N ALA A 54 6.71 -15.40 1.32
CA ALA A 54 5.81 -15.00 2.39
C ALA A 54 6.54 -14.17 3.46
N ALA A 55 7.78 -14.55 3.78
CA ALA A 55 8.61 -13.78 4.72
C ALA A 55 8.90 -12.37 4.19
N THR A 56 9.33 -12.23 2.93
CA THR A 56 9.63 -10.92 2.32
C THR A 56 8.37 -10.06 2.23
N ALA A 57 7.22 -10.64 1.85
CA ALA A 57 5.92 -9.96 1.87
C ALA A 57 5.55 -9.42 3.27
N GLY A 58 5.67 -10.27 4.30
CA GLY A 58 5.39 -9.87 5.68
C GLY A 58 6.33 -8.78 6.19
N VAL A 59 7.64 -8.92 5.97
CA VAL A 59 8.63 -7.93 6.41
C VAL A 59 8.41 -6.59 5.68
N SER A 60 8.11 -6.63 4.37
CA SER A 60 7.84 -5.42 3.59
C SER A 60 6.60 -4.67 4.09
N ALA A 61 5.54 -5.41 4.46
CA ALA A 61 4.34 -4.84 5.07
C ALA A 61 4.65 -4.13 6.38
N VAL A 62 5.46 -4.74 7.25
CA VAL A 62 5.87 -4.15 8.53
C VAL A 62 6.73 -2.91 8.30
N VAL A 63 7.73 -2.99 7.41
CA VAL A 63 8.64 -1.86 7.13
C VAL A 63 7.87 -0.64 6.61
N LEU A 64 7.02 -0.81 5.60
CA LEU A 64 6.24 0.31 5.05
C LEU A 64 5.19 0.82 6.04
N GLY A 65 4.54 -0.07 6.79
CA GLY A 65 3.61 0.32 7.84
C GLY A 65 4.28 1.16 8.94
N LEU A 66 5.45 0.72 9.43
CA LEU A 66 6.19 1.45 10.47
C LEU A 66 6.76 2.77 9.96
N ALA A 67 7.27 2.81 8.73
CA ALA A 67 7.74 4.06 8.14
C ALA A 67 6.61 5.10 8.06
N GLN A 68 5.43 4.67 7.60
CA GLN A 68 4.27 5.54 7.50
C GLN A 68 3.69 5.92 8.87
N LEU A 69 3.76 5.01 9.85
CA LEU A 69 3.40 5.30 11.24
C LEU A 69 4.32 6.36 11.85
N ALA A 70 5.63 6.25 11.62
CA ALA A 70 6.60 7.24 12.09
C ALA A 70 6.28 8.62 11.50
N LEU A 71 5.96 8.70 10.21
CA LEU A 71 5.53 9.94 9.58
C LEU A 71 4.21 10.47 10.16
N ALA A 72 3.24 9.60 10.43
CA ALA A 72 1.98 9.99 11.08
C ALA A 72 2.20 10.53 12.51
N LEU A 73 3.18 10.01 13.24
CA LEU A 73 3.52 10.49 14.58
C LEU A 73 4.29 11.82 14.54
N LEU A 74 5.18 12.00 13.55
CA LEU A 74 5.94 13.24 13.38
C LEU A 74 5.10 14.38 12.79
N ALA A 75 4.11 14.05 11.94
CA ALA A 75 3.26 15.00 11.25
C ALA A 75 1.76 14.61 11.35
N PRO A 76 1.17 14.61 12.57
CA PRO A 76 -0.17 14.07 12.83
C PRO A 76 -1.31 14.84 12.14
N ARG A 77 -1.05 16.07 11.68
CA ARG A 77 -2.01 16.86 10.91
C ARG A 77 -2.00 16.56 9.40
N GLN A 78 -0.97 15.85 8.92
CA GLN A 78 -0.74 15.60 7.50
C GLN A 78 -1.08 14.16 7.09
N LEU A 79 -1.05 13.22 8.02
CA LEU A 79 -1.16 11.79 7.71
C LEU A 79 -2.12 11.07 8.64
N GLY A 80 -3.07 10.34 8.07
CA GLY A 80 -4.07 9.59 8.82
C GLY A 80 -3.61 8.16 9.12
N MET A 81 -4.21 7.55 10.14
CA MET A 81 -4.01 6.11 10.43
C MET A 81 -4.54 5.21 9.28
N GLY A 82 -5.34 5.75 8.37
CA GLY A 82 -5.71 5.07 7.11
C GLY A 82 -4.50 4.82 6.22
N ASP A 83 -3.65 5.83 6.04
CA ASP A 83 -2.45 5.79 5.20
C ASP A 83 -1.44 4.76 5.72
N VAL A 84 -1.29 4.65 7.04
CA VAL A 84 -0.43 3.66 7.70
C VAL A 84 -0.84 2.23 7.34
N ARG A 85 -2.14 1.95 7.41
CA ARG A 85 -2.67 0.62 7.10
C ARG A 85 -2.61 0.33 5.61
N LEU A 86 -2.84 1.34 4.77
CA LEU A 86 -2.70 1.22 3.32
C LEU A 86 -1.25 0.96 2.92
N ALA A 87 -0.27 1.65 3.53
CA ALA A 87 1.15 1.42 3.32
C ALA A 87 1.57 0.00 3.73
N ALA A 88 1.06 -0.50 4.86
CA ALA A 88 1.31 -1.88 5.27
C ALA A 88 0.73 -2.89 4.26
N LEU A 89 -0.49 -2.64 3.79
CA LEU A 89 -1.16 -3.49 2.80
C LEU A 89 -0.40 -3.48 1.45
N CYS A 90 0.06 -2.32 1.00
CA CYS A 90 0.92 -2.18 -0.18
C CYS A 90 2.23 -2.97 -0.03
N GLY A 91 2.88 -2.89 1.15
CA GLY A 91 4.11 -3.65 1.41
C GLY A 91 3.90 -5.16 1.33
N LEU A 92 2.73 -5.65 1.72
CA LEU A 92 2.37 -7.07 1.65
C LEU A 92 2.36 -7.56 0.19
N LEU A 93 1.87 -6.75 -0.75
CA LEU A 93 1.91 -7.07 -2.18
C LEU A 93 3.28 -6.82 -2.82
N LEU A 94 3.89 -5.65 -2.60
CA LEU A 94 5.17 -5.30 -3.21
C LEU A 94 6.28 -6.24 -2.74
N GLY A 95 6.25 -6.67 -1.48
CA GLY A 95 7.25 -7.61 -0.95
C GLY A 95 7.27 -8.96 -1.66
N THR A 96 6.17 -9.39 -2.31
CA THR A 96 6.16 -10.61 -3.14
C THR A 96 7.00 -10.47 -4.41
N HIS A 97 7.25 -9.23 -4.87
CA HIS A 97 8.05 -8.91 -6.05
C HIS A 97 9.46 -8.44 -5.70
N GLY A 98 9.80 -8.41 -4.40
CA GLY A 98 11.14 -8.10 -3.89
C GLY A 98 11.38 -6.62 -3.59
N TRP A 99 12.50 -6.36 -2.92
CA TRP A 99 12.83 -5.06 -2.30
C TRP A 99 12.94 -3.88 -3.27
N ALA A 100 13.35 -4.11 -4.52
CA ALA A 100 13.38 -3.04 -5.53
C ALA A 100 11.98 -2.47 -5.78
N THR A 101 10.96 -3.34 -5.86
CA THR A 101 9.57 -2.89 -6.04
C THR A 101 9.00 -2.21 -4.80
N VAL A 102 9.41 -2.66 -3.61
CA VAL A 102 9.07 -2.00 -2.33
C VAL A 102 9.63 -0.58 -2.28
N ALA A 103 10.89 -0.40 -2.65
CA ALA A 103 11.54 0.91 -2.69
C ALA A 103 10.87 1.86 -3.71
N LEU A 104 10.57 1.35 -4.91
CA LEU A 104 9.84 2.12 -5.93
C LEU A 104 8.44 2.51 -5.44
N GLY A 105 7.69 1.55 -4.87
CA GLY A 105 6.36 1.82 -4.33
C GLY A 105 6.36 2.80 -3.16
N ALA A 106 7.43 2.84 -2.37
CA ALA A 106 7.61 3.83 -1.31
C ALA A 106 7.93 5.23 -1.85
N ALA A 107 8.69 5.33 -2.95
CA ALA A 107 9.14 6.59 -3.52
C ALA A 107 8.11 7.26 -4.45
N LEU A 108 7.37 6.48 -5.24
CA LEU A 108 6.43 6.97 -6.26
C LEU A 108 5.41 8.00 -5.75
N PRO A 109 4.74 7.80 -4.59
CA PRO A 109 3.75 8.76 -4.08
C PRO A 109 4.32 10.16 -3.86
N TRP A 110 5.56 10.26 -3.38
CA TRP A 110 6.23 11.54 -3.13
C TRP A 110 6.61 12.25 -4.42
N LEU A 111 7.12 11.51 -5.41
CA LEU A 111 7.48 12.04 -6.71
C LEU A 111 6.25 12.58 -7.45
N LEU A 112 5.18 11.77 -7.50
CA LEU A 112 3.93 12.16 -8.14
C LEU A 112 3.28 13.36 -7.43
N GLY A 113 3.27 13.37 -6.10
CA GLY A 113 2.78 14.50 -5.31
C GLY A 113 3.54 15.80 -5.60
N GLY A 114 4.87 15.73 -5.75
CA GLY A 114 5.71 16.86 -6.16
C GLY A 114 5.35 17.40 -7.54
N CYS A 115 5.23 16.52 -8.54
CA CYS A 115 4.86 16.91 -9.90
C CYS A 115 3.47 17.55 -9.97
N VAL A 116 2.48 16.98 -9.29
CA VAL A 116 1.12 17.53 -9.25
C VAL A 116 1.11 18.90 -8.57
N ARG A 117 1.86 19.06 -7.47
CA ARG A 117 1.97 20.33 -6.77
C ARG A 117 2.54 21.42 -7.67
N GLU A 118 3.63 21.13 -8.39
CA GLU A 118 4.25 22.07 -9.32
C GLU A 118 3.31 22.46 -10.46
N PHE A 119 2.61 21.48 -11.05
CA PHE A 119 1.63 21.71 -12.10
C PHE A 119 0.47 22.61 -11.63
N VAL A 120 -0.02 22.43 -10.40
CA VAL A 120 -1.07 23.28 -9.84
C VAL A 120 -0.57 24.69 -9.57
N LEU A 121 0.69 24.86 -9.14
CA LEU A 121 1.28 26.18 -8.91
C LEU A 121 1.48 26.95 -10.23
N SER A 122 1.88 26.27 -11.30
CA SER A 122 2.10 26.91 -12.61
C SER A 122 0.82 27.43 -13.29
N HIS A 123 -0.35 26.91 -12.90
CA HIS A 123 -1.67 27.32 -13.44
C HIS A 123 -2.44 28.29 -12.53
N ARG A 124 -1.84 28.75 -11.42
CA ARG A 124 -2.45 29.71 -10.48
C ARG A 124 -1.93 31.15 -10.64
N VAL A 125 -1.16 31.43 -11.70
CA VAL A 125 -0.70 32.76 -12.12
C VAL A 125 -1.63 33.31 -13.19
#